data_AF-A0A2G6FXB7-F1
#
_entry.id   AF-A0A2G6FXB7-F1
#
_cell.length_a   1.000
_cell.length_b   1.000
_cell.length_c   1.000
_cell.angle_alpha   90.00
_cell.angle_beta   90.00
_cell.angle_gamma   90.00
#
_symmetry.space_group_name_H-M   'P 1'
#
loop_
_entity.id
_entity.type
_entity.pdbx_description
1 polymer ?
#
loop_
_entity_poly.entity_id
_entity_poly.type
_entity_poly.pdbx_seq_one_letter_code
_entity_poly.pdbx_strand_id
1 'polypeptide(L)'
;MTSAPAPPPAPWSDLATLQHLGADLRAEWLGRRVYRVSVGPAWLRVHWQGQDRTGLLLSLWPGAVLAAAGQGGWPPPVRKALPLVKDHLLNEHLPGARLTGLGVYPADRIWALRFANAADQTLYLLHQVFGPRGNTTLLDEDTRLIWARNHPPHPLLHRRPPAQTWSTGTAEQADLSLHGAMTDYFLRKVHQDACQQTRARLLKSAAATERLTVNLGADLARADKGEEFRRTAEALAANLHTLVQGQPT
;
A
#
# COMPACT_ATOMS: atom_id res chain seq x y z
N MET A 1 -17.16 16.73 -19.39
CA MET A 1 -15.90 16.21 -18.79
C MET A 1 -15.49 17.16 -17.69
N THR A 2 -15.93 16.92 -16.47
CA THR A 2 -15.53 17.74 -15.30
C THR A 2 -14.12 17.31 -14.91
N SER A 3 -13.15 18.19 -15.14
CA SER A 3 -11.80 18.03 -14.58
C SER A 3 -11.93 17.89 -13.07
N ALA A 4 -11.33 16.83 -12.53
CA ALA A 4 -11.20 16.71 -11.08
C ALA A 4 -10.50 17.98 -10.56
N PRO A 5 -10.97 18.60 -9.46
CA PRO A 5 -10.30 19.76 -8.89
C PRO A 5 -8.84 19.41 -8.62
N ALA A 6 -7.94 20.35 -8.92
CA ALA A 6 -6.53 20.21 -8.60
C ALA A 6 -6.40 19.86 -7.11
N PRO A 7 -5.61 18.83 -6.75
CA PRO A 7 -5.43 18.50 -5.35
C PRO A 7 -4.87 19.73 -4.61
N PRO A 8 -5.29 19.98 -3.36
CA PRO A 8 -4.75 21.08 -2.59
C PRO A 8 -3.22 20.99 -2.55
N PRO A 9 -2.51 22.13 -2.47
CA PRO A 9 -1.06 22.11 -2.37
C PRO A 9 -0.68 21.25 -1.17
N ALA A 10 0.10 20.20 -1.43
CA ALA A 10 0.62 19.30 -0.41
C ALA A 10 1.89 19.95 0.15
N PRO A 11 1.86 20.64 1.31
CA PRO A 11 3.07 21.29 1.85
C PRO A 11 4.21 20.27 2.07
N TRP A 12 3.87 19.02 2.34
CA TRP A 12 4.82 17.89 2.40
C TRP A 12 5.41 17.44 1.05
N SER A 13 5.15 18.17 -0.03
CA SER A 13 5.81 17.99 -1.32
C SER A 13 6.80 19.11 -1.66
N ASP A 14 6.87 20.14 -0.82
CA ASP A 14 7.85 21.23 -0.90
C ASP A 14 9.19 20.80 -0.30
N LEU A 15 10.29 21.14 -0.99
CA LEU A 15 11.62 20.66 -0.60
C LEU A 15 12.11 21.34 0.68
N ALA A 16 11.92 22.65 0.83
CA ALA A 16 12.35 23.39 2.01
C ALA A 16 11.63 22.88 3.26
N THR A 17 10.31 22.68 3.15
CA THR A 17 9.49 22.08 4.20
C THR A 17 10.01 20.70 4.61
N LEU A 18 10.31 19.82 3.66
CA LEU A 18 10.88 18.50 3.96
C LEU A 18 12.27 18.57 4.62
N GLN A 19 13.11 19.54 4.23
CA GLN A 19 14.43 19.74 4.82
C GLN A 19 14.33 20.21 6.27
N HIS A 20 13.40 21.11 6.60
CA HIS A 20 13.12 21.51 7.99
C HIS A 20 12.61 20.34 8.83
N LEU A 21 11.61 19.61 8.34
CA LEU A 21 11.13 18.40 9.04
C LEU A 21 12.25 17.38 9.26
N GLY A 22 13.12 17.19 8.26
CA GLY A 22 14.29 16.32 8.37
C GLY A 22 15.27 16.78 9.45
N ALA A 23 15.48 18.09 9.59
CA ALA A 23 16.35 18.66 10.61
C ALA A 23 15.77 18.50 12.03
N ASP A 24 14.47 18.70 12.21
CA ASP A 24 13.79 18.52 13.50
C ASP A 24 13.84 17.06 13.95
N LEU A 25 13.50 16.12 13.06
CA LEU A 25 13.58 14.69 13.37
C LEU A 25 15.03 14.24 13.60
N ARG A 26 15.99 14.83 12.90
CA ARG A 26 17.42 14.56 13.12
C ARG A 26 17.81 14.95 14.55
N ALA A 27 17.41 16.13 15.01
CA ALA A 27 17.71 16.58 16.38
C ALA A 27 17.07 15.67 17.44
N GLU A 28 15.87 15.14 17.19
CA GLU A 28 15.13 14.34 18.17
C GLU A 28 15.54 12.85 18.21
N TRP A 29 15.88 12.27 17.05
CA TRP A 29 15.99 10.81 16.89
C TRP A 29 17.40 10.28 16.67
N LEU A 30 18.40 11.14 16.43
CA LEU A 30 19.78 10.68 16.30
C LEU A 30 20.21 9.85 17.53
N GLY A 31 20.93 8.75 17.27
CA GLY A 31 21.37 7.83 18.31
C GLY A 31 20.31 6.84 18.78
N ARG A 32 19.03 7.02 18.44
CA ARG A 32 17.99 6.02 18.75
C ARG A 32 18.22 4.75 17.94
N ARG A 33 17.84 3.62 18.54
CA ARG A 33 17.88 2.31 17.88
C ARG A 33 16.53 1.95 17.29
N VAL A 34 16.56 1.24 16.17
CA VAL A 34 15.36 0.64 15.59
C VAL A 34 14.89 -0.50 16.49
N TYR A 35 13.65 -0.43 16.95
CA TYR A 35 13.00 -1.52 17.67
C TYR A 35 12.51 -2.60 16.71
N ARG A 36 11.80 -2.18 15.66
CA ARG A 36 11.25 -3.08 14.64
C ARG A 36 10.94 -2.32 13.37
N VAL A 37 10.73 -3.05 12.28
CA VAL A 37 10.25 -2.50 11.02
C VAL A 37 8.94 -3.18 10.64
N SER A 38 7.92 -2.40 10.31
CA SER A 38 6.64 -2.93 9.82
C SER A 38 6.50 -2.60 8.35
N VAL A 39 6.30 -3.62 7.52
CA VAL A 39 6.26 -3.46 6.06
C VAL A 39 4.92 -3.94 5.54
N GLY A 40 4.29 -3.17 4.66
CA GLY A 40 3.21 -3.63 3.80
C GLY A 40 3.51 -3.33 2.33
N PRO A 41 2.59 -3.58 1.39
CA PRO A 41 2.86 -3.44 -0.04
C PRO A 41 3.26 -2.02 -0.48
N ALA A 42 2.61 -0.99 0.05
CA ALA A 42 2.82 0.41 -0.32
C ALA A 42 3.23 1.31 0.87
N TRP A 43 3.69 0.72 1.97
CA TRP A 43 4.13 1.46 3.15
C TRP A 43 5.21 0.71 3.93
N LEU A 44 6.02 1.48 4.65
CA LEU A 44 7.04 1.04 5.59
C LEU A 44 6.88 1.89 6.85
N ARG A 45 7.02 1.30 8.04
CA ARG A 45 7.17 2.06 9.28
C ARG A 45 8.38 1.56 10.05
N VAL A 46 9.33 2.46 10.26
CA VAL A 46 10.50 2.22 11.12
C VAL A 46 10.14 2.66 12.52
N HIS A 47 10.13 1.74 13.48
CA HIS A 47 9.81 2.04 14.87
C HIS A 47 11.08 2.22 15.68
N TRP A 48 11.14 3.27 16.48
CA TRP A 48 12.25 3.56 17.37
C TRP A 48 12.04 2.89 18.74
N GLN A 49 13.13 2.55 19.41
CA GLN A 49 13.09 2.17 20.83
C GLN A 49 12.62 3.39 21.67
N GLY A 50 11.74 3.15 22.64
CA GLY A 50 11.14 4.19 23.49
C GLY A 50 9.71 3.84 23.91
N GLN A 51 9.16 4.56 24.88
CA GLN A 51 7.84 4.27 25.45
C GLN A 51 6.68 4.57 24.48
N ASP A 52 6.81 5.60 23.63
CA ASP A 52 5.70 6.12 22.81
C ASP A 52 5.47 5.36 21.49
N ARG A 53 6.26 4.30 21.23
CA ARG A 53 6.23 3.54 19.97
C ARG A 53 6.35 4.44 18.73
N THR A 54 7.06 5.56 18.87
CA THR A 54 7.32 6.53 17.80
C THR A 54 7.93 5.82 16.59
N GLY A 55 7.51 6.22 15.40
CA GLY A 55 8.09 5.70 14.18
C GLY A 55 7.92 6.63 12.99
N LEU A 56 8.77 6.41 11.99
CA LEU A 56 8.72 7.08 10.71
C LEU A 56 7.96 6.23 9.72
N LEU A 57 6.81 6.71 9.25
CA LEU A 57 6.07 6.16 8.13
C LEU A 57 6.71 6.64 6.82
N LEU A 58 7.07 5.72 5.94
CA LEU A 58 7.46 5.96 4.56
C LEU A 58 6.42 5.30 3.64
N SER A 59 5.59 6.11 2.99
CA SER A 59 4.46 5.65 2.18
C SER A 59 4.75 5.84 0.70
N LEU A 60 4.37 4.85 -0.10
CA LEU A 60 4.27 4.91 -1.57
C LEU A 60 2.82 4.74 -2.04
N TRP A 61 1.86 5.01 -1.16
CA TRP A 61 0.45 4.88 -1.50
C TRP A 61 0.08 5.91 -2.58
N PRO A 62 -0.65 5.54 -3.65
CA PRO A 62 -1.01 6.49 -4.71
C PRO A 62 -1.72 7.73 -4.17
N GLY A 63 -1.16 8.91 -4.47
CA GLY A 63 -1.63 10.20 -3.96
C GLY A 63 -1.19 10.54 -2.52
N ALA A 64 -0.54 9.62 -1.81
CA ALA A 64 0.00 9.83 -0.47
C ALA A 64 1.43 9.25 -0.37
N VAL A 65 2.30 9.66 -1.29
CA VAL A 65 3.75 9.35 -1.24
C VAL A 65 4.40 10.35 -0.29
N LEU A 66 4.80 9.91 0.91
CA LEU A 66 5.20 10.81 2.00
C LEU A 66 6.08 10.13 3.05
N ALA A 67 6.83 10.94 3.80
CA ALA A 67 7.54 10.53 5.01
C ALA A 67 7.00 11.30 6.22
N ALA A 68 6.38 10.62 7.18
CA ALA A 68 5.73 11.26 8.32
C ALA A 68 6.09 10.58 9.64
N ALA A 69 6.47 11.37 10.64
CA ALA A 69 6.57 10.90 12.01
C ALA A 69 5.17 10.64 12.58
N GLY A 70 5.04 9.57 13.36
CA GLY A 70 3.79 9.27 14.04
C GLY A 70 4.00 8.34 15.23
N GLN A 71 3.12 8.47 16.21
CA GLN A 71 3.12 7.66 17.42
C GLN A 71 1.99 6.61 17.39
N GLY A 72 2.06 5.63 18.29
CA GLY A 72 0.98 4.67 18.49
C GLY A 72 0.67 3.74 17.31
N GLY A 73 -0.43 3.02 17.43
CA GLY A 73 -0.88 2.02 16.45
C GLY A 73 -1.90 2.58 15.46
N TRP A 74 -2.08 1.90 14.34
CA TRP A 74 -3.11 2.25 13.35
C TRP A 74 -4.53 1.98 13.89
N PRO A 75 -5.51 2.84 13.58
CA PRO A 75 -6.93 2.59 13.85
C PRO A 75 -7.42 1.27 13.21
N PRO A 76 -8.41 0.57 13.78
CA PRO A 76 -8.87 -0.73 13.28
C PRO A 76 -9.22 -0.80 11.78
N PRO A 77 -10.00 0.13 11.18
CA PRO A 77 -10.34 0.04 9.77
C PRO A 77 -9.09 0.17 8.87
N VAL A 78 -8.15 1.04 9.24
CA VAL A 78 -6.88 1.21 8.53
C VAL A 78 -5.98 0.00 8.71
N ARG A 79 -5.92 -0.58 9.91
CA ARG A 79 -5.12 -1.78 10.18
C ARG A 79 -5.51 -2.95 9.29
N LYS A 80 -6.81 -3.12 9.00
CA LYS A 80 -7.30 -4.15 8.06
C LYS A 80 -6.91 -3.84 6.60
N ALA A 81 -6.85 -2.57 6.23
CA ALA A 81 -6.46 -2.12 4.89
C ALA A 81 -4.95 -2.10 4.64
N LEU A 82 -4.14 -2.16 5.70
CA LEU A 82 -2.68 -2.16 5.66
C LEU A 82 -2.12 -3.54 6.06
N PRO A 83 -2.18 -4.55 5.17
CA PRO A 83 -1.65 -5.86 5.47
C PRO A 83 -0.14 -5.79 5.70
N LEU A 84 0.31 -6.50 6.73
CA LEU A 84 1.73 -6.66 7.04
C LEU A 84 2.30 -7.81 6.20
N VAL A 85 3.45 -7.58 5.58
CA VAL A 85 4.27 -8.64 4.99
C VAL A 85 5.08 -9.26 6.12
N LYS A 86 4.78 -10.53 6.43
CA LYS A 86 5.56 -11.32 7.38
C LYS A 86 6.95 -11.62 6.80
N ASP A 87 7.95 -11.77 7.65
CA ASP A 87 9.31 -12.20 7.28
C ASP A 87 9.96 -11.35 6.18
N HIS A 88 9.72 -10.03 6.23
CA HIS A 88 10.31 -9.10 5.27
C HIS A 88 11.81 -8.91 5.52
N LEU A 89 12.63 -8.94 4.45
CA LEU A 89 14.11 -8.84 4.49
C LEU A 89 14.65 -7.68 5.37
N LEU A 90 13.97 -6.52 5.36
CA LEU A 90 14.34 -5.39 6.22
C LEU A 90 14.38 -5.72 7.73
N ASN A 91 13.64 -6.74 8.18
CA ASN A 91 13.66 -7.20 9.57
C ASN A 91 14.96 -7.95 9.94
N GLU A 92 15.76 -8.36 8.96
CA GLU A 92 17.07 -8.98 9.18
C GLU A 92 18.17 -7.93 9.35
N HIS A 93 18.01 -6.74 8.74
CA HIS A 93 19.05 -5.73 8.67
C HIS A 93 18.88 -4.54 9.62
N LEU A 94 17.63 -4.11 9.86
CA LEU A 94 17.37 -2.84 10.55
C LEU A 94 17.12 -2.96 12.06
N PRO A 95 16.43 -3.98 12.60
CA PRO A 95 16.23 -4.09 14.05
C PRO A 95 17.56 -4.07 14.83
N GLY A 96 17.62 -3.26 15.88
CA GLY A 96 18.82 -3.03 16.69
C GLY A 96 19.81 -2.00 16.12
N ALA A 97 19.70 -1.66 14.82
CA ALA A 97 20.57 -0.68 14.19
C ALA A 97 20.34 0.72 14.78
N ARG A 98 21.42 1.48 14.95
CA ARG A 98 21.42 2.83 15.52
C ARG A 98 21.34 3.86 14.41
N LEU A 99 20.43 4.83 14.52
CA LEU A 99 20.35 5.95 13.59
C LEU A 99 21.55 6.89 13.79
N THR A 100 22.40 7.02 12.77
CA THR A 100 23.62 7.86 12.78
C THR A 100 23.54 9.05 11.82
N GLY A 101 22.47 9.14 11.02
CA GLY A 101 22.20 10.26 10.13
C GLY A 101 20.75 10.27 9.67
N LEU A 102 20.17 11.45 9.55
CA LEU A 102 18.84 11.67 9.00
C LEU A 102 18.83 13.00 8.26
N GLY A 103 18.22 13.03 7.09
CA GLY A 103 18.05 14.27 6.34
C GLY A 103 17.35 14.06 5.01
N VAL A 104 17.36 15.10 4.19
CA VAL A 104 16.76 15.10 2.85
C VAL A 104 17.84 15.51 1.85
N TYR A 105 17.79 14.98 0.64
CA TYR A 105 18.74 15.38 -0.41
C TYR A 105 18.64 16.90 -0.65
N PRO A 106 19.77 17.58 -0.93
CA PRO A 106 19.79 19.04 -1.01
C PRO A 106 19.00 19.59 -2.20
N ALA A 107 18.94 18.84 -3.31
CA ALA A 107 18.26 19.24 -4.55
C ALA A 107 17.05 18.34 -4.90
N ASP A 108 16.78 17.33 -4.08
CA ASP A 108 15.78 16.30 -4.38
C ASP A 108 14.93 15.97 -3.17
N ARG A 109 13.69 15.58 -3.41
CA ARG A 109 12.77 15.14 -2.37
C ARG A 109 13.00 13.67 -2.06
N ILE A 110 14.19 13.37 -1.56
CA ILE A 110 14.63 12.03 -1.13
C ILE A 110 15.04 12.11 0.34
N TRP A 111 14.30 11.41 1.18
CA TRP A 111 14.67 11.20 2.57
C TRP A 111 15.79 10.17 2.65
N ALA A 112 16.81 10.46 3.45
CA ALA A 112 17.93 9.57 3.68
C ALA A 112 18.10 9.32 5.18
N LEU A 113 18.11 8.03 5.55
CA LEU A 113 18.43 7.57 6.89
C LEU A 113 19.71 6.76 6.83
N ARG A 114 20.68 7.10 7.67
CA ARG A 114 21.92 6.36 7.83
C ARG A 114 21.89 5.62 9.16
N PHE A 115 22.18 4.32 9.12
CA PHE A 115 22.23 3.46 10.29
C PHE A 115 23.62 2.85 10.45
N ALA A 116 23.99 2.55 11.69
CA ALA A 116 25.06 1.62 12.02
C ALA A 116 24.40 0.35 12.59
N ASN A 117 24.63 -0.81 11.96
CA ASN A 117 24.12 -2.09 12.44
C ASN A 117 24.93 -2.60 13.67
N ALA A 118 24.63 -3.80 14.16
CA ALA A 118 25.32 -4.37 15.32
C ALA A 118 26.82 -4.66 15.08
N ALA A 119 27.23 -4.79 13.81
CA ALA A 119 28.62 -4.96 13.38
C ALA A 119 29.28 -3.63 12.97
N ASP A 120 28.67 -2.49 13.34
CA ASP A 120 29.08 -1.13 12.96
C ASP A 120 29.16 -0.86 11.44
N GLN A 121 28.56 -1.72 10.62
CA GLN A 121 28.46 -1.48 9.18
C GLN A 121 27.40 -0.43 8.89
N THR A 122 27.69 0.42 7.91
CA THR A 122 26.78 1.49 7.51
C THR A 122 25.68 0.97 6.58
N LEU A 123 24.43 1.33 6.86
CA LEU A 123 23.29 1.10 5.98
C LEU A 123 22.60 2.42 5.63
N TYR A 124 22.10 2.55 4.40
CA TYR A 124 21.35 3.72 3.95
C TYR A 124 19.94 3.31 3.52
N LEU A 125 18.92 3.84 4.18
CA LEU A 125 17.52 3.72 3.75
C LEU A 125 17.12 5.01 3.06
N LEU A 126 16.83 4.94 1.76
CA LEU A 126 16.50 6.08 0.92
C LEU A 126 15.04 6.01 0.48
N HIS A 127 14.30 7.11 0.64
CA HIS A 127 12.88 7.18 0.31
C HIS A 127 12.56 8.39 -0.57
N GLN A 128 12.13 8.12 -1.79
CA GLN A 128 11.75 9.09 -2.80
C GLN A 128 10.28 9.48 -2.64
N VAL A 129 10.01 10.78 -2.38
CA VAL A 129 8.65 11.33 -2.25
C VAL A 129 8.17 12.10 -3.48
N PHE A 130 8.83 11.92 -4.62
CA PHE A 130 8.42 12.52 -5.89
C PHE A 130 8.08 11.48 -6.96
N GLY A 131 7.38 11.93 -7.99
CA GLY A 131 6.90 11.08 -9.07
C GLY A 131 5.66 10.27 -8.68
N PRO A 132 5.02 9.61 -9.66
CA PRO A 132 3.69 9.00 -9.47
C PRO A 132 3.70 7.77 -8.56
N ARG A 133 4.85 7.11 -8.36
CA ARG A 133 4.97 5.88 -7.57
C ARG A 133 5.91 6.00 -6.36
N GLY A 134 6.80 7.00 -6.35
CA GLY A 134 7.95 7.05 -5.45
C GLY A 134 8.74 5.74 -5.40
N ASN A 135 9.70 5.64 -4.47
CA ASN A 135 10.37 4.38 -4.19
C ASN A 135 11.04 4.39 -2.81
N THR A 136 11.37 3.22 -2.28
CA THR A 136 12.21 3.07 -1.09
C THR A 136 13.26 2.00 -1.35
N THR A 137 14.51 2.29 -0.99
CA THR A 137 15.65 1.37 -1.16
C THR A 137 16.46 1.28 0.11
N LEU A 138 17.08 0.13 0.34
CA LEU A 138 18.11 -0.08 1.35
C LEU A 138 19.43 -0.40 0.64
N LEU A 139 20.47 0.35 0.97
CA LEU A 139 21.83 0.17 0.48
C LEU A 139 22.77 -0.19 1.63
N ASP A 140 23.84 -0.90 1.31
CA ASP A 140 24.99 -1.05 2.20
C ASP A 140 25.97 0.13 2.08
N GLU A 141 27.08 0.05 2.80
CA GLU A 141 28.16 1.04 2.82
C GLU A 141 28.79 1.26 1.44
N ASP A 142 28.92 0.19 0.67
CA ASP A 142 29.48 0.17 -0.70
C ASP A 142 28.43 0.57 -1.76
N THR A 143 27.27 1.07 -1.33
CA THR A 143 26.14 1.48 -2.18
C THR A 143 25.49 0.35 -2.98
N ARG A 144 25.76 -0.92 -2.61
CA ARG A 144 25.10 -2.07 -3.20
C ARG A 144 23.66 -2.11 -2.74
N LEU A 145 22.76 -2.41 -3.67
CA LEU A 145 21.34 -2.53 -3.39
C LEU A 145 21.05 -3.82 -2.62
N ILE A 146 20.70 -3.71 -1.34
CA ILE A 146 20.18 -4.82 -0.54
C ILE A 146 18.72 -5.08 -0.90
N TRP A 147 17.93 -4.00 -1.00
CA TRP A 147 16.49 -4.09 -1.22
C TRP A 147 15.97 -2.86 -1.94
N ALA A 148 15.02 -3.06 -2.86
CA ALA A 148 14.18 -2.00 -3.39
C ALA A 148 12.71 -2.42 -3.35
N ARG A 149 11.83 -1.45 -3.13
CA ARG A 149 10.38 -1.71 -3.17
C ARG A 149 9.87 -1.87 -4.60
N ASN A 150 10.32 -1.00 -5.51
CA ASN A 150 10.01 -1.08 -6.93
C ASN A 150 11.30 -1.25 -7.74
N HIS A 151 11.31 -2.16 -8.72
CA HIS A 151 12.43 -2.40 -9.62
C HIS A 151 12.10 -1.95 -11.06
N PRO A 152 13.07 -1.35 -11.78
CA PRO A 152 14.32 -0.78 -11.26
C PRO A 152 14.04 0.50 -10.45
N PRO A 153 14.84 0.82 -9.41
CA PRO A 153 14.66 2.06 -8.68
C PRO A 153 15.28 3.26 -9.43
N HIS A 154 14.91 4.47 -9.01
CA HIS A 154 15.44 5.70 -9.61
C HIS A 154 16.97 5.76 -9.43
N PRO A 155 17.75 6.27 -10.41
CA PRO A 155 19.22 6.29 -10.33
C PRO A 155 19.80 6.95 -9.08
N LEU A 156 19.11 7.95 -8.52
CA LEU A 156 19.52 8.63 -7.29
C LEU A 156 19.42 7.75 -6.02
N LEU A 157 18.67 6.66 -6.09
CA LEU A 157 18.48 5.71 -5.00
C LEU A 157 19.51 4.56 -5.03
N HIS A 158 20.50 4.62 -5.92
CA HIS A 158 21.61 3.68 -6.02
C HIS A 158 22.96 4.30 -5.64
N ARG A 159 22.95 5.52 -5.09
CA ARG A 159 24.16 6.30 -4.83
C ARG A 159 24.25 6.59 -3.34
N ARG A 160 25.49 6.73 -2.86
CA ARG A 160 25.76 7.24 -1.52
C ARG A 160 25.11 8.63 -1.40
N PRO A 161 24.37 8.90 -0.30
CA PRO A 161 23.84 10.23 -0.07
C PRO A 161 24.94 11.30 -0.08
N PRO A 162 24.72 12.47 -0.71
CA PRO A 162 25.64 13.58 -0.63
C PRO A 162 25.95 13.96 0.82
N ALA A 163 27.18 14.41 1.09
CA ALA A 163 27.57 14.79 2.46
C ALA A 163 26.66 15.90 3.03
N GLN A 164 26.18 16.82 2.18
CA GLN A 164 25.29 17.91 2.61
C GLN A 164 23.95 17.40 3.14
N THR A 165 23.49 16.20 2.76
CA THR A 165 22.22 15.62 3.23
C THR A 165 22.13 15.56 4.75
N TRP A 166 23.26 15.43 5.44
CA TRP A 166 23.30 15.32 6.90
C TRP A 166 23.23 16.67 7.62
N SER A 167 23.33 17.78 6.89
CA SER A 167 23.31 19.15 7.40
C SER A 167 22.25 20.03 6.73
N THR A 168 21.40 19.48 5.86
CA THR A 168 20.27 20.21 5.26
C THR A 168 19.24 20.59 6.33
N GLY A 169 18.63 21.76 6.14
CA GLY A 169 17.59 22.32 7.02
C GLY A 169 18.15 22.85 8.34
N THR A 170 17.50 23.89 8.86
CA THR A 170 17.63 24.35 10.24
C THR A 170 16.49 23.77 11.06
N ALA A 171 16.81 23.27 12.26
CA ALA A 171 15.77 22.84 13.19
C ALA A 171 15.11 24.08 13.77
N GLU A 172 13.83 24.26 13.49
CA GLU A 172 13.02 25.39 13.94
C GLU A 172 11.88 24.81 14.78
N GLN A 173 12.22 24.45 16.03
CA GLN A 173 11.27 24.04 17.06
C GLN A 173 10.17 23.07 16.56
N ALA A 174 10.57 21.83 16.22
CA ALA A 174 9.74 20.69 15.81
C ALA A 174 8.26 21.00 15.60
N ASP A 175 7.89 21.37 14.36
CA ASP A 175 6.48 21.46 13.96
C ASP A 175 5.87 20.06 13.81
N LEU A 176 5.63 19.42 14.96
CA LEU A 176 4.98 18.11 15.06
C LEU A 176 3.54 18.16 14.48
N SER A 177 2.95 19.35 14.32
CA SER A 177 1.61 19.50 13.76
C SER A 177 1.55 19.08 12.29
N LEU A 178 2.60 19.38 11.51
CA LEU A 178 2.67 19.01 10.11
C LEU A 178 2.82 17.49 9.93
N HIS A 179 3.65 16.84 10.77
CA HIS A 179 3.74 15.38 10.78
C HIS A 179 2.41 14.70 11.16
N GLY A 180 1.67 15.28 12.11
CA GLY A 180 0.30 14.87 12.42
C GLY A 180 -0.63 14.99 11.21
N ALA A 181 -0.64 16.14 10.54
CA ALA A 181 -1.45 16.38 9.35
C ALA A 181 -1.13 15.42 8.18
N MET A 182 0.15 15.11 7.96
CA MET A 182 0.58 14.13 6.96
C MET A 182 0.13 12.71 7.30
N THR A 183 0.23 12.33 8.57
CA THR A 183 -0.25 11.03 9.05
C THR A 183 -1.76 10.93 8.87
N ASP A 184 -2.51 11.94 9.28
CA ASP A 184 -3.96 11.99 9.11
C ASP A 184 -4.39 11.96 7.63
N TYR A 185 -3.67 12.66 6.77
CA TYR A 185 -3.88 12.61 5.33
C TYR A 185 -3.70 11.19 4.78
N PHE A 186 -2.61 10.52 5.16
CA PHE A 186 -2.38 9.11 4.80
C PHE A 186 -3.52 8.20 5.29
N LEU A 187 -3.91 8.33 6.56
CA LEU A 187 -4.98 7.51 7.15
C LEU A 187 -6.32 7.71 6.43
N ARG A 188 -6.69 8.97 6.13
CA ARG A 188 -7.89 9.28 5.34
C ARG A 188 -7.81 8.67 3.95
N LYS A 189 -6.67 8.77 3.27
CA LYS A 189 -6.50 8.25 1.91
C LYS A 189 -6.62 6.73 1.86
N VAL A 190 -5.97 6.03 2.78
CA VAL A 190 -6.07 4.56 2.90
C VAL A 190 -7.52 4.14 3.19
N HIS A 191 -8.20 4.84 4.10
CA HIS A 191 -9.59 4.54 4.42
C HIS A 191 -10.52 4.75 3.21
N GLN A 192 -10.38 5.86 2.49
CA GLN A 192 -11.15 6.15 1.28
C GLN A 192 -10.95 5.06 0.22
N ASP A 193 -9.71 4.67 -0.06
CA ASP A 193 -9.40 3.65 -1.06
C ASP A 193 -9.93 2.27 -0.63
N ALA A 194 -9.86 1.92 0.67
CA ALA A 194 -10.44 0.69 1.20
C ALA A 194 -11.98 0.64 1.04
N CYS A 195 -12.66 1.77 1.29
CA CYS A 195 -14.09 1.90 1.06
C CYS A 195 -14.45 1.75 -0.42
N GLN A 196 -13.68 2.39 -1.31
CA GLN A 196 -13.87 2.28 -2.76
C GLN A 196 -13.67 0.85 -3.27
N GLN A 197 -12.61 0.17 -2.84
CA GLN A 197 -12.35 -1.23 -3.19
C GLN A 197 -13.45 -2.16 -2.69
N THR A 198 -13.92 -1.95 -1.46
CA THR A 198 -15.03 -2.74 -0.89
C THR A 198 -16.31 -2.54 -1.70
N ARG A 199 -16.66 -1.28 -2.02
CA ARG A 199 -17.82 -0.97 -2.87
C ARG A 199 -17.70 -1.62 -4.25
N ALA A 200 -16.54 -1.52 -4.89
CA ALA A 200 -16.30 -2.13 -6.20
C ALA A 200 -16.46 -3.67 -6.17
N ARG A 201 -15.97 -4.33 -5.11
CA ARG A 201 -16.14 -5.78 -4.91
C ARG A 201 -17.61 -6.16 -4.71
N LEU A 202 -18.35 -5.41 -3.89
CA LEU A 202 -19.77 -5.64 -3.67
C LEU A 202 -20.58 -5.48 -4.96
N LEU A 203 -20.32 -4.43 -5.74
CA LEU A 203 -20.97 -4.22 -7.05
C LEU A 203 -20.67 -5.36 -8.03
N LYS A 204 -19.40 -5.81 -8.09
CA LYS A 204 -19.01 -6.95 -8.93
C LYS A 204 -19.70 -8.25 -8.49
N SER A 205 -19.81 -8.48 -7.19
CA SER A 205 -20.51 -9.64 -6.63
C SER A 205 -22.01 -9.60 -6.94
N ALA A 206 -22.66 -8.45 -6.77
CA ALA A 206 -24.08 -8.28 -7.07
C ALA A 206 -24.37 -8.57 -8.55
N ALA A 207 -23.56 -8.02 -9.45
CA ALA A 207 -23.67 -8.28 -10.90
C ALA A 207 -23.43 -9.76 -11.25
N ALA A 208 -22.53 -10.45 -10.54
CA ALA A 208 -22.31 -11.88 -10.73
C ALA A 208 -23.49 -12.72 -10.25
N THR A 209 -24.07 -12.39 -9.08
CA THR A 209 -25.28 -13.04 -8.57
C THR A 209 -26.47 -12.82 -9.50
N GLU A 210 -26.66 -11.61 -10.03
CA GLU A 210 -27.71 -11.31 -10.99
C GLU A 210 -27.59 -12.17 -12.26
N ARG A 211 -26.37 -12.29 -12.81
CA ARG A 211 -26.11 -13.18 -13.95
C ARG A 211 -26.39 -14.64 -13.63
N LEU A 212 -26.03 -15.10 -12.43
CA LEU A 212 -26.31 -16.48 -12.01
C LEU A 212 -27.81 -16.72 -11.93
N THR A 213 -28.57 -15.79 -11.35
CA THR A 213 -30.04 -15.88 -11.26
C THR A 213 -30.67 -15.92 -12.65
N VAL A 214 -30.22 -15.07 -13.59
CA VAL A 214 -30.70 -15.08 -14.98
C VAL A 214 -30.40 -16.42 -15.67
N ASN A 215 -29.19 -16.94 -15.52
CA ASN A 215 -28.79 -18.22 -16.10
C ASN A 215 -29.60 -19.38 -15.52
N LEU A 216 -29.77 -19.43 -14.19
CA LEU A 216 -30.58 -20.45 -13.53
C LEU A 216 -32.04 -20.38 -13.98
N GLY A 217 -32.60 -19.17 -14.13
CA GLY A 217 -33.95 -18.99 -14.69
C GLY A 217 -34.07 -19.52 -16.12
N ALA A 218 -33.06 -19.28 -16.96
CA ALA A 218 -33.02 -19.80 -18.33
C ALA A 218 -32.88 -21.34 -18.36
N ASP A 219 -32.05 -21.90 -17.49
CA ASP A 219 -31.82 -23.35 -17.41
C ASP A 219 -33.08 -24.08 -16.89
N LEU A 220 -33.78 -23.52 -15.89
CA LEU A 220 -35.06 -24.03 -15.43
C LEU A 220 -36.12 -23.98 -16.53
N ALA A 221 -36.25 -22.87 -17.25
CA ALA A 221 -37.19 -22.75 -18.36
C ALA A 221 -36.89 -23.74 -19.51
N ARG A 222 -35.61 -24.09 -19.75
CA ARG A 222 -35.24 -25.15 -20.70
C ARG A 222 -35.59 -26.54 -20.18
N ALA A 223 -35.37 -26.79 -18.89
CA ALA A 223 -35.72 -28.07 -18.27
C ALA A 223 -37.23 -28.32 -18.33
N ASP A 224 -38.05 -27.31 -18.02
CA ASP A 224 -39.51 -27.39 -18.10
C ASP A 224 -39.99 -27.71 -19.52
N LYS A 225 -39.42 -27.05 -20.54
CA LYS A 225 -39.71 -27.36 -21.95
C LYS A 225 -39.30 -28.78 -22.34
N GLY A 226 -38.16 -29.26 -21.86
CA GLY A 226 -37.70 -30.63 -22.11
C GLY A 226 -38.66 -31.67 -21.53
N GLU A 227 -39.17 -31.42 -20.33
CA GLU A 227 -40.16 -32.26 -19.66
C GLU A 227 -41.52 -32.24 -20.40
N GLU A 228 -41.94 -31.08 -20.89
CA GLU A 228 -43.13 -30.93 -21.74
C GLU A 228 -43.00 -31.72 -23.05
N PHE A 229 -41.85 -31.62 -23.73
CA PHE A 229 -41.58 -32.41 -24.94
C PHE A 229 -41.56 -33.92 -24.67
N ARG A 230 -40.99 -34.35 -23.53
CA ARG A 230 -41.01 -35.76 -23.11
C ARG A 230 -42.44 -36.28 -22.94
N ARG A 231 -43.30 -35.54 -22.21
CA ARG A 231 -44.72 -35.91 -22.04
C ARG A 231 -45.48 -35.96 -23.36
N THR A 232 -45.19 -35.03 -24.26
CA THR A 232 -45.79 -35.00 -25.60
C THR A 232 -45.38 -36.22 -26.42
N ALA A 233 -44.11 -36.62 -26.36
CA ALA A 233 -43.61 -37.82 -27.02
C ALA A 233 -44.21 -39.10 -26.42
N GLU A 234 -44.36 -39.19 -25.10
CA GLU A 234 -45.01 -40.31 -24.41
C GLU A 234 -46.49 -40.43 -24.79
N ALA A 235 -47.22 -39.31 -24.83
CA ALA A 235 -48.61 -39.28 -25.28
C ALA A 235 -48.75 -39.67 -26.76
N LEU A 236 -47.82 -39.23 -27.61
CA LEU A 236 -47.80 -39.59 -29.03
C LEU A 236 -47.48 -41.07 -29.22
N ALA A 237 -46.51 -41.62 -28.46
CA ALA A 237 -46.18 -43.05 -28.47
C ALA A 237 -47.36 -43.91 -28.00
N ALA A 238 -48.07 -43.50 -26.95
CA ALA A 238 -49.27 -44.18 -26.47
C ALA A 238 -50.38 -44.19 -27.54
N ASN A 239 -50.60 -43.06 -28.23
CA ASN A 239 -51.58 -42.95 -29.32
C ASN A 239 -51.19 -43.73 -30.58
N LEU A 240 -49.89 -43.84 -30.89
CA LEU A 240 -49.43 -44.70 -31.97
C LEU A 240 -49.62 -46.18 -31.63
N HIS A 241 -49.44 -46.56 -30.36
CA HIS A 241 -49.63 -47.94 -29.92
C HIS A 241 -51.11 -48.37 -29.98
N THR A 242 -52.05 -47.48 -29.67
CA THR A 242 -53.49 -47.73 -29.82
C THR A 242 -53.95 -47.79 -31.27
N LEU A 243 -53.35 -47.02 -32.18
CA LEU A 243 -53.62 -47.10 -33.63
C LEU A 243 -53.16 -48.43 -34.24
N VAL A 244 -52.02 -48.98 -33.78
CA VAL A 244 -51.51 -50.30 -34.23
C VAL A 244 -52.37 -51.46 -33.69
N GLN A 245 -53.01 -51.30 -32.53
CA GLN A 245 -53.91 -52.30 -31.96
C GLN A 245 -55.37 -52.19 -32.49
N GLY A 246 -55.71 -51.09 -33.15
CA GLY A 246 -57.04 -50.80 -33.70
C GLY A 246 -57.23 -51.17 -35.17
N GLN A 247 -56.27 -51.81 -35.83
CA GLN A 247 -56.47 -52.37 -37.17
C GLN A 247 -57.09 -53.77 -37.05
N PRO A 248 -58.39 -53.96 -37.36
CA PRO A 248 -58.93 -55.30 -37.56
C PRO A 248 -58.29 -55.88 -38.83
N THR A 249 -57.75 -57.09 -38.70
CA THR A 249 -57.51 -58.00 -39.84
C THR A 249 -58.78 -58.30 -40.59
#